data_AF-A0A1V9FX90-F1
#
_entry.id   AF-A0A1V9FX90-F1
#
_cell.length_a   1.000
_cell.length_b   1.000
_cell.length_c   1.000
_cell.angle_alpha   90.00
_cell.angle_beta   90.00
_cell.angle_gamma   90.00
#
_symmetry.space_group_name_H-M   'P 1'
#
loop_
_entity.id
_entity.type
_entity.pdbx_description
1 polymer ?
#
loop_
_entity_poly.entity_id
_entity_poly.type
_entity_poly.pdbx_seq_one_letter_code
_entity_poly.pdbx_strand_id
1 'polypeptide(L)'
;MAHSNNSLVTGKFSGTLGKELVFREWDGKTVVAKAPKRRKGKPTPEQAETQEKFLIASRYARGIIRNPDRSMAEAYAAVLKPRQNVYSRALEDYISPPVIKNINTRNYKGKAGDKIVGLAIDDFRVVSVRVEIYAADGKLLEEGNAELSFNGVDFTYTATQVNNGLAGSKIKAIATDVPGNEGILVVSL
;
A
#
# COMPACT_ATOMS: atom_id res chain seq x y z
N MET A 1 -22.61 14.20 10.74
CA MET A 1 -23.29 13.09 10.02
C MET A 1 -24.22 12.43 11.03
N ALA A 2 -25.47 12.15 10.65
CA ALA A 2 -26.43 11.49 11.54
C ALA A 2 -26.75 10.09 11.02
N HIS A 3 -26.97 9.15 11.94
CA HIS A 3 -27.32 7.76 11.64
C HIS A 3 -28.66 7.40 12.30
N SER A 4 -29.47 6.63 11.61
CA SER A 4 -30.75 6.12 12.10
C SER A 4 -30.87 4.64 11.78
N ASN A 5 -31.35 3.85 12.75
CA ASN A 5 -31.67 2.44 12.57
C ASN A 5 -33.20 2.33 12.45
N ASN A 6 -33.71 2.16 11.23
CA ASN A 6 -35.12 1.83 10.98
C ASN A 6 -36.15 2.85 11.56
N SER A 7 -35.89 4.16 11.43
CA SER A 7 -36.86 5.19 11.81
C SER A 7 -38.06 5.18 10.85
N LEU A 8 -39.28 5.32 11.37
CA LEU A 8 -40.49 5.51 10.54
C LEU A 8 -40.37 6.67 9.55
N VAL A 9 -39.62 7.71 9.93
CA VAL A 9 -39.50 8.94 9.15
C VAL A 9 -38.39 8.85 8.10
N THR A 10 -37.30 8.11 8.34
CA THR A 10 -36.11 8.11 7.46
C THR A 10 -35.67 6.74 6.95
N GLY A 11 -36.22 5.64 7.48
CA GLY A 11 -35.73 4.27 7.30
C GLY A 11 -35.86 3.68 5.89
N LYS A 12 -36.45 4.40 4.93
CA LYS A 12 -36.58 3.98 3.53
C LYS A 12 -36.17 5.04 2.51
N PHE A 13 -35.61 6.17 2.95
CA PHE A 13 -35.21 7.22 2.00
C PHE A 13 -33.84 6.93 1.39
N SER A 14 -33.75 7.11 0.08
CA SER A 14 -32.50 7.03 -0.70
C SER A 14 -32.44 8.18 -1.71
N GLY A 15 -31.24 8.68 -2.00
CA GLY A 15 -31.04 9.74 -2.97
C GLY A 15 -31.09 11.15 -2.36
N THR A 16 -31.25 12.16 -3.22
CA THR A 16 -31.15 13.56 -2.83
C THR A 16 -32.53 14.16 -2.54
N LEU A 17 -32.67 14.84 -1.41
CA LEU A 17 -33.85 15.61 -1.04
C LEU A 17 -33.53 17.11 -1.08
N GLY A 18 -34.28 17.85 -1.89
CA GLY A 18 -34.21 19.32 -1.93
C GLY A 18 -32.86 19.91 -2.35
N LYS A 19 -31.92 19.11 -2.90
CA LYS A 19 -30.51 19.50 -3.11
C LYS A 19 -29.78 19.93 -1.83
N GLU A 20 -30.33 19.61 -0.66
CA GLU A 20 -29.76 19.97 0.64
C GLU A 20 -29.29 18.75 1.41
N LEU A 21 -30.02 17.64 1.30
CA LEU A 21 -29.73 16.38 1.99
C LEU A 21 -29.58 15.24 1.00
N VAL A 22 -28.73 14.28 1.33
CA VAL A 22 -28.59 13.00 0.65
C VAL A 22 -28.74 11.88 1.68
N PHE A 23 -29.61 10.93 1.35
CA PHE A 23 -29.85 9.71 2.10
C PHE A 23 -29.19 8.55 1.37
N ARG A 24 -28.45 7.72 2.10
CA ARG A 24 -27.90 6.46 1.59
C ARG A 24 -27.95 5.39 2.66
N GLU A 25 -28.12 4.15 2.24
CA GLU A 25 -27.98 3.00 3.12
C GLU A 25 -26.51 2.57 3.14
N TRP A 26 -25.98 2.31 4.33
CA TRP A 26 -24.66 1.73 4.51
C TRP A 26 -24.67 0.85 5.75
N ASP A 27 -24.36 -0.43 5.57
CA ASP A 27 -24.23 -1.38 6.68
C ASP A 27 -25.53 -1.47 7.51
N GLY A 28 -26.70 -1.54 6.83
CA GLY A 28 -28.03 -1.59 7.44
C GLY A 28 -28.48 -0.29 8.13
N LYS A 29 -27.71 0.79 8.04
CA LYS A 29 -28.04 2.10 8.63
C LYS A 29 -28.36 3.12 7.55
N THR A 30 -29.37 3.94 7.78
CA THR A 30 -29.62 5.11 6.94
C THR A 30 -28.67 6.23 7.38
N VAL A 31 -27.82 6.68 6.44
CA VAL A 31 -26.88 7.79 6.62
C VAL A 31 -27.49 9.04 5.98
N VAL A 32 -27.57 10.11 6.77
CA VAL A 32 -27.99 11.44 6.29
C VAL A 32 -26.80 12.38 6.25
N ALA A 33 -26.56 12.96 5.09
CA ALA A 33 -25.48 13.92 4.84
C ALA A 33 -25.98 15.14 4.08
N LYS A 34 -25.24 16.25 4.18
CA LYS A 34 -25.47 17.42 3.34
C LYS A 34 -25.18 17.05 1.87
N ALA A 35 -26.04 17.47 0.97
CA ALA A 35 -25.86 17.25 -0.46
C ALA A 35 -24.55 17.91 -0.94
N PRO A 36 -23.78 17.21 -1.79
CA PRO A 36 -22.54 17.75 -2.32
C PRO A 36 -22.84 18.96 -3.20
N LYS A 37 -22.03 20.01 -3.07
CA LYS A 37 -22.08 21.17 -3.96
C LYS A 37 -21.24 20.89 -5.20
N ARG A 38 -21.68 21.36 -6.36
CA ARG A 38 -20.86 21.34 -7.58
C ARG A 38 -19.55 22.09 -7.30
N ARG A 39 -18.43 21.44 -7.60
CA ARG A 39 -17.11 22.05 -7.51
C ARG A 39 -17.02 23.24 -8.47
N LYS A 40 -16.46 24.35 -8.00
CA LYS A 40 -16.11 25.51 -8.84
C LYS A 40 -14.61 25.44 -9.19
N GLY A 41 -14.26 25.69 -10.45
CA GLY A 41 -12.87 25.71 -10.91
C GLY A 41 -12.26 24.32 -11.20
N LYS A 42 -11.08 24.34 -11.82
CA LYS A 42 -10.32 23.13 -12.18
C LYS A 42 -9.66 22.48 -10.93
N PRO A 43 -9.37 21.17 -10.96
CA PRO A 43 -8.46 20.51 -10.01
C PRO A 43 -7.14 21.27 -9.87
N THR A 44 -6.60 21.35 -8.66
CA THR A 44 -5.18 21.67 -8.47
C THR A 44 -4.33 20.50 -8.98
N PRO A 45 -3.04 20.68 -9.28
CA PRO A 45 -2.16 19.59 -9.71
C PRO A 45 -2.22 18.38 -8.77
N GLU A 46 -2.03 18.58 -7.46
CA GLU A 46 -2.10 17.51 -6.45
C GLU A 46 -3.46 16.78 -6.43
N GLN A 47 -4.55 17.51 -6.66
CA GLN A 47 -5.88 16.92 -6.73
C GLN A 47 -6.09 16.12 -8.01
N ALA A 48 -5.49 16.55 -9.13
CA ALA A 48 -5.51 15.80 -10.38
C ALA A 48 -4.74 14.48 -10.21
N GLU A 49 -3.55 14.52 -9.61
CA GLU A 49 -2.76 13.33 -9.28
C GLU A 49 -3.53 12.37 -8.37
N THR A 50 -4.17 12.89 -7.32
CA THR A 50 -5.00 12.07 -6.42
C THR A 50 -6.17 11.43 -7.16
N GLN A 51 -6.84 12.18 -8.06
CA GLN A 51 -7.94 11.66 -8.87
C GLN A 51 -7.48 10.58 -9.84
N GLU A 52 -6.33 10.76 -10.46
CA GLU A 52 -5.73 9.79 -11.37
C GLU A 52 -5.33 8.50 -10.61
N LYS A 53 -4.63 8.63 -9.48
CA LYS A 53 -4.28 7.48 -8.63
C LYS A 53 -5.54 6.71 -8.20
N PHE A 54 -6.59 7.41 -7.78
CA PHE A 54 -7.85 6.79 -7.39
C PHE A 54 -8.57 6.12 -8.56
N LEU A 55 -8.52 6.70 -9.76
CA LEU A 55 -9.09 6.12 -10.97
C LEU A 55 -8.42 4.78 -11.31
N ILE A 56 -7.08 4.73 -11.25
CA ILE A 56 -6.32 3.51 -11.53
C ILE A 56 -6.58 2.46 -10.45
N ALA A 57 -6.53 2.85 -9.16
CA ALA A 57 -6.86 1.97 -8.03
C ALA A 57 -8.27 1.35 -8.15
N SER A 58 -9.25 2.16 -8.58
CA SER A 58 -10.62 1.70 -8.82
C SER A 58 -10.71 0.68 -9.95
N ARG A 59 -9.91 0.82 -11.01
CA ARG A 59 -9.82 -0.18 -12.09
C ARG A 59 -9.19 -1.47 -11.58
N TYR A 60 -8.10 -1.39 -10.83
CA TYR A 60 -7.45 -2.53 -10.19
C TYR A 60 -8.45 -3.32 -9.32
N ALA A 61 -9.11 -2.65 -8.36
CA ALA A 61 -10.06 -3.28 -7.44
C ALA A 61 -11.26 -3.92 -8.17
N ARG A 62 -11.76 -3.30 -9.24
CA ARG A 62 -12.80 -3.92 -10.09
C ARG A 62 -12.28 -5.14 -10.84
N GLY A 63 -11.02 -5.11 -11.29
CA GLY A 63 -10.33 -6.23 -11.90
C GLY A 63 -10.32 -7.45 -10.98
N ILE A 64 -9.91 -7.27 -9.72
CA ILE A 64 -9.90 -8.33 -8.70
C ILE A 64 -11.29 -8.96 -8.52
N ILE A 65 -12.35 -8.15 -8.46
CA ILE A 65 -13.72 -8.67 -8.25
C ILE A 65 -14.26 -9.41 -9.48
N ARG A 66 -13.89 -8.96 -10.69
CA ARG A 66 -14.37 -9.52 -11.95
C ARG A 66 -13.53 -10.69 -12.45
N ASN A 67 -12.35 -10.91 -11.87
CA ASN A 67 -11.47 -12.00 -12.25
C ASN A 67 -12.19 -13.35 -12.05
N PRO A 68 -12.16 -14.26 -13.05
CA PRO A 68 -12.63 -15.63 -12.88
C PRO A 68 -11.91 -16.35 -11.74
N ASP A 69 -10.61 -16.09 -11.58
CA ASP A 69 -9.85 -16.57 -10.43
C ASP A 69 -10.21 -15.75 -9.19
N ARG A 70 -10.80 -16.43 -8.20
CA ARG A 70 -11.27 -15.83 -6.95
C ARG A 70 -10.20 -15.78 -5.86
N SER A 71 -9.03 -16.38 -6.07
CA SER A 71 -7.96 -16.48 -5.06
C SER A 71 -7.63 -15.14 -4.41
N MET A 72 -7.42 -14.08 -5.22
CA MET A 72 -7.13 -12.74 -4.71
C MET A 72 -8.33 -12.08 -4.02
N ALA A 73 -9.54 -12.27 -4.57
CA ALA A 73 -10.75 -11.73 -3.95
C ALA A 73 -11.01 -12.35 -2.57
N GLU A 74 -10.76 -13.65 -2.43
CA GLU A 74 -10.85 -14.40 -1.17
C GLU A 74 -9.76 -13.97 -0.18
N ALA A 75 -8.53 -13.75 -0.65
CA ALA A 75 -7.44 -13.25 0.18
C ALA A 75 -7.76 -11.88 0.79
N TYR A 76 -8.32 -10.94 0.00
CA TYR A 76 -8.79 -9.66 0.54
C TYR A 76 -10.01 -9.81 1.45
N ALA A 77 -10.91 -10.74 1.16
CA ALA A 77 -12.09 -11.00 2.00
C ALA A 77 -11.71 -11.48 3.40
N ALA A 78 -10.62 -12.25 3.53
CA ALA A 78 -10.14 -12.76 4.81
C ALA A 78 -9.60 -11.68 5.76
N VAL A 79 -9.18 -10.52 5.24
CA VAL A 79 -8.55 -9.44 6.02
C VAL A 79 -9.39 -8.15 6.05
N LEU A 80 -10.70 -8.24 5.80
CA LEU A 80 -11.58 -7.09 5.81
C LEU A 80 -11.68 -6.47 7.22
N LYS A 81 -11.44 -5.15 7.29
CA LYS A 81 -11.74 -4.38 8.50
C LYS A 81 -13.25 -4.11 8.56
N PRO A 82 -13.82 -3.79 9.75
CA PRO A 82 -15.21 -3.40 9.86
C PRO A 82 -15.57 -2.29 8.87
N ARG A 83 -16.72 -2.45 8.18
CA ARG A 83 -17.24 -1.52 7.16
C ARG A 83 -16.40 -1.45 5.87
N GLN A 84 -15.57 -2.45 5.60
CA GLN A 84 -14.93 -2.64 4.29
C GLN A 84 -15.60 -3.75 3.50
N ASN A 85 -15.51 -3.64 2.18
CA ASN A 85 -15.76 -4.72 1.23
C ASN A 85 -14.48 -4.99 0.41
N VAL A 86 -14.48 -6.10 -0.35
CA VAL A 86 -13.33 -6.51 -1.18
C VAL A 86 -12.87 -5.38 -2.11
N TYR A 87 -13.79 -4.63 -2.70
CA TYR A 87 -13.46 -3.49 -3.56
C TYR A 87 -12.67 -2.42 -2.79
N SER A 88 -13.18 -2.00 -1.63
CA SER A 88 -12.53 -0.97 -0.83
C SER A 88 -11.20 -1.42 -0.24
N ARG A 89 -11.05 -2.72 0.08
CA ARG A 89 -9.79 -3.27 0.60
C ARG A 89 -8.72 -3.33 -0.48
N ALA A 90 -9.03 -3.86 -1.67
CA ALA A 90 -8.10 -3.88 -2.80
C ALA A 90 -7.76 -2.46 -3.30
N LEU A 91 -8.69 -1.52 -3.16
CA LEU A 91 -8.44 -0.11 -3.47
C LEU A 91 -7.48 0.54 -2.47
N GLU A 92 -7.67 0.29 -1.16
CA GLU A 92 -6.80 0.79 -0.08
C GLU A 92 -5.37 0.27 -0.25
N ASP A 93 -5.21 -1.01 -0.55
CA ASP A 93 -3.93 -1.67 -0.84
C ASP A 93 -3.22 -1.00 -2.03
N TYR A 94 -3.91 -0.84 -3.17
CA TYR A 94 -3.33 -0.16 -4.35
C TYR A 94 -2.80 1.26 -4.06
N ILE A 95 -3.46 2.02 -3.17
CA ILE A 95 -3.05 3.40 -2.90
C ILE A 95 -2.02 3.52 -1.77
N SER A 96 -1.78 2.44 -1.03
CA SER A 96 -0.95 2.41 0.17
C SER A 96 0.32 1.60 -0.10
N PRO A 97 1.39 2.24 -0.60
CA PRO A 97 2.62 1.52 -0.92
C PRO A 97 3.27 0.93 0.35
N PRO A 98 4.09 -0.13 0.20
CA PRO A 98 4.80 -0.73 1.30
C PRO A 98 5.84 0.26 1.85
N VAL A 99 6.25 0.05 3.10
CA VAL A 99 7.22 0.91 3.79
C VAL A 99 8.29 0.07 4.45
N ILE A 100 9.54 0.37 4.14
CA ILE A 100 10.70 -0.20 4.84
C ILE A 100 10.96 0.64 6.09
N LYS A 101 10.82 0.03 7.27
CA LYS A 101 10.95 0.72 8.56
C LYS A 101 12.40 0.86 9.00
N ASN A 102 13.22 -0.12 8.72
CA ASN A 102 14.64 -0.08 9.04
C ASN A 102 15.46 -0.98 8.12
N ILE A 103 16.75 -0.68 8.05
CA ILE A 103 17.79 -1.54 7.48
C ILE A 103 18.90 -1.60 8.54
N ASN A 104 19.19 -2.79 9.02
CA ASN A 104 20.24 -3.07 9.98
C ASN A 104 21.44 -3.70 9.25
N THR A 105 22.53 -2.96 9.28
CA THR A 105 23.78 -3.27 8.57
C THR A 105 24.90 -3.63 9.54
N ARG A 106 24.61 -3.85 10.84
CA ARG A 106 25.64 -4.10 11.87
C ARG A 106 26.54 -5.29 11.55
N ASN A 107 25.95 -6.32 10.93
CA ASN A 107 26.62 -7.55 10.54
C ASN A 107 27.18 -7.51 9.12
N TYR A 108 27.04 -6.37 8.43
CA TYR A 108 27.62 -6.16 7.12
C TYR A 108 29.00 -5.51 7.26
N LYS A 109 30.04 -6.28 6.95
CA LYS A 109 31.46 -5.90 6.97
C LYS A 109 32.08 -5.95 5.57
N GLY A 110 31.24 -6.00 4.53
CA GLY A 110 31.67 -5.95 3.14
C GLY A 110 32.29 -7.26 2.66
N LYS A 111 32.00 -8.38 3.32
CA LYS A 111 32.41 -9.71 2.87
C LYS A 111 31.21 -10.44 2.25
N ALA A 112 31.49 -11.28 1.27
CA ALA A 112 30.51 -12.25 0.81
C ALA A 112 30.06 -13.15 1.98
N GLY A 113 28.76 -13.38 2.09
CA GLY A 113 28.12 -14.09 3.20
C GLY A 113 27.63 -13.20 4.34
N ASP A 114 28.01 -11.91 4.36
CA ASP A 114 27.51 -10.97 5.36
C ASP A 114 26.01 -10.72 5.20
N LYS A 115 25.32 -10.48 6.31
CA LYS A 115 23.86 -10.33 6.32
C LYS A 115 23.42 -8.89 6.55
N ILE A 116 22.46 -8.46 5.75
CA ILE A 116 21.69 -7.23 5.92
C ILE A 116 20.27 -7.66 6.25
N VAL A 117 19.74 -7.17 7.37
CA VAL A 117 18.39 -7.50 7.83
C VAL A 117 17.57 -6.24 7.97
N GLY A 118 16.26 -6.32 7.75
CA GLY A 118 15.39 -5.18 7.92
C GLY A 118 13.93 -5.57 8.01
N LEU A 119 13.09 -4.57 8.22
CA LEU A 119 11.64 -4.72 8.38
C LEU A 119 10.95 -3.97 7.24
N ALA A 120 10.17 -4.68 6.44
CA ALA A 120 9.26 -4.13 5.44
C ALA A 120 7.83 -4.41 5.88
N ILE A 121 6.99 -3.39 5.91
CA ILE A 121 5.58 -3.54 6.26
C ILE A 121 4.71 -3.05 5.12
N ASP A 122 3.55 -3.68 5.00
CA ASP A 122 2.51 -3.29 4.08
C ASP A 122 1.15 -3.46 4.75
N ASP A 123 0.12 -2.80 4.22
CA ASP A 123 -1.22 -2.92 4.78
C ASP A 123 -1.87 -4.29 4.46
N PHE A 124 -1.43 -4.93 3.37
CA PHE A 124 -1.88 -6.25 2.95
C PHE A 124 -0.74 -7.26 3.00
N ARG A 125 0.25 -7.13 2.13
CA ARG A 125 1.36 -8.08 2.01
C ARG A 125 2.49 -7.53 1.14
N VAL A 126 3.70 -7.57 1.68
CA VAL A 126 4.94 -7.42 0.91
C VAL A 126 5.18 -8.69 0.08
N VAL A 127 5.32 -8.56 -1.24
CA VAL A 127 5.57 -9.66 -2.18
C VAL A 127 7.06 -9.95 -2.30
N SER A 128 7.90 -8.92 -2.35
CA SER A 128 9.34 -9.06 -2.46
C SER A 128 10.07 -7.87 -1.85
N VAL A 129 11.32 -8.09 -1.49
CA VAL A 129 12.26 -7.02 -1.14
C VAL A 129 13.51 -7.22 -1.97
N ARG A 130 13.85 -6.25 -2.81
CA ARG A 130 15.13 -6.19 -3.53
C ARG A 130 16.11 -5.31 -2.76
N VAL A 131 17.34 -5.77 -2.61
CA VAL A 131 18.43 -4.99 -2.01
C VAL A 131 19.45 -4.68 -3.08
N GLU A 132 19.85 -3.42 -3.15
CA GLU A 132 20.87 -2.85 -4.04
C GLU A 132 21.97 -2.27 -3.15
N ILE A 133 23.22 -2.71 -3.37
CA ILE A 133 24.39 -2.23 -2.64
C ILE A 133 25.23 -1.40 -3.60
N TYR A 134 25.47 -0.15 -3.23
CA TYR A 134 26.28 0.80 -3.98
C TYR A 134 27.60 1.06 -3.25
N ALA A 135 28.68 1.07 -4.00
CA ALA A 135 29.99 1.50 -3.51
C ALA A 135 30.01 3.02 -3.22
N ALA A 136 31.07 3.49 -2.56
CA ALA A 136 31.23 4.89 -2.20
C ALA A 136 31.28 5.86 -3.40
N ASP A 137 31.67 5.37 -4.58
CA ASP A 137 31.66 6.12 -5.84
C ASP A 137 30.27 6.17 -6.51
N GLY A 138 29.26 5.54 -5.89
CA GLY A 138 27.89 5.48 -6.39
C GLY A 138 27.64 4.39 -7.43
N LYS A 139 28.62 3.54 -7.74
CA LYS A 139 28.41 2.39 -8.64
C LYS A 139 27.67 1.28 -7.92
N LEU A 140 26.75 0.63 -8.63
CA LEU A 140 26.08 -0.58 -8.16
C LEU A 140 27.12 -1.70 -8.07
N LEU A 141 27.31 -2.23 -6.86
CA LEU A 141 28.20 -3.35 -6.60
C LEU A 141 27.45 -4.67 -6.80
N GLU A 142 26.31 -4.81 -6.13
CA GLU A 142 25.44 -5.98 -6.28
C GLU A 142 23.97 -5.61 -6.05
N GLU A 143 23.09 -6.42 -6.62
CA GLU A 143 21.67 -6.39 -6.37
C GLU A 143 21.10 -7.81 -6.28
N GLY A 144 20.04 -7.99 -5.52
CA GLY A 144 19.34 -9.26 -5.47
C GLY A 144 18.10 -9.23 -4.58
N ASN A 145 17.32 -10.30 -4.63
CA ASN A 145 16.14 -10.45 -3.78
C ASN A 145 16.56 -10.93 -2.39
N ALA A 146 16.00 -10.29 -1.37
CA ALA A 146 16.10 -10.73 0.01
C ALA A 146 15.13 -11.88 0.29
N GLU A 147 15.51 -12.75 1.22
CA GLU A 147 14.66 -13.79 1.75
C GLU A 147 13.67 -13.18 2.75
N LEU A 148 12.38 -13.27 2.46
CA LEU A 148 11.32 -12.89 3.38
C LEU A 148 11.14 -13.99 4.43
N SER A 149 11.10 -13.57 5.70
CA SER A 149 10.86 -14.47 6.82
C SER A 149 9.42 -14.94 6.85
N PHE A 150 9.15 -16.04 7.57
CA PHE A 150 7.81 -16.61 7.70
C PHE A 150 6.77 -15.62 8.27
N ASN A 151 7.20 -14.63 9.06
CA ASN A 151 6.31 -13.59 9.58
C ASN A 151 5.85 -12.58 8.53
N GLY A 152 6.40 -12.62 7.30
CA GLY A 152 6.01 -11.77 6.18
C GLY A 152 6.44 -10.31 6.29
N VAL A 153 7.27 -9.96 7.28
CA VAL A 153 7.70 -8.57 7.52
C VAL A 153 9.22 -8.42 7.61
N ASP A 154 9.93 -9.41 8.16
CA ASP A 154 11.39 -9.36 8.25
C ASP A 154 12.00 -9.89 6.96
N PHE A 155 12.99 -9.18 6.42
CA PHE A 155 13.77 -9.65 5.28
C PHE A 155 15.25 -9.81 5.66
N THR A 156 15.90 -10.80 5.05
CA THR A 156 17.34 -11.03 5.15
C THR A 156 17.95 -11.09 3.76
N TYR A 157 18.91 -10.21 3.49
CA TYR A 157 19.75 -10.28 2.30
C TYR A 157 21.14 -10.75 2.69
N THR A 158 21.67 -11.72 1.94
CA THR A 158 23.04 -12.23 2.11
C THR A 158 23.89 -11.67 0.98
N ALA A 159 24.89 -10.88 1.33
CA ALA A 159 25.82 -10.30 0.36
C ALA A 159 26.56 -11.41 -0.40
N THR A 160 26.68 -11.27 -1.71
CA THR A 160 27.36 -12.25 -2.58
C THR A 160 28.71 -11.74 -3.04
N GLN A 161 28.92 -10.43 -3.02
CA GLN A 161 30.16 -9.79 -3.43
C GLN A 161 30.92 -9.17 -2.26
N VAL A 162 32.23 -9.03 -2.46
CA VAL A 162 33.09 -8.32 -1.51
C VAL A 162 33.01 -6.82 -1.79
N ASN A 163 32.74 -6.04 -0.75
CA ASN A 163 32.83 -4.60 -0.73
C ASN A 163 34.04 -4.15 0.11
N ASN A 164 35.15 -3.86 -0.56
CA ASN A 164 36.38 -3.41 0.10
C ASN A 164 36.26 -2.01 0.72
N GLY A 165 35.29 -1.19 0.28
CA GLY A 165 35.12 0.21 0.67
C GLY A 165 33.80 0.46 1.40
N LEU A 166 33.71 0.05 2.67
CA LEU A 166 32.48 0.21 3.46
C LEU A 166 32.06 1.67 3.66
N ALA A 167 33.01 2.54 4.02
CA ALA A 167 32.71 3.93 4.32
C ALA A 167 32.18 4.66 3.07
N GLY A 168 31.00 5.27 3.19
CA GLY A 168 30.33 5.97 2.09
C GLY A 168 29.52 5.06 1.16
N SER A 169 29.55 3.73 1.35
CA SER A 169 28.67 2.82 0.63
C SER A 169 27.21 3.05 1.01
N LYS A 170 26.29 2.76 0.09
CA LYS A 170 24.85 2.90 0.32
C LYS A 170 24.16 1.56 0.12
N ILE A 171 23.27 1.23 1.02
CA ILE A 171 22.39 0.08 0.91
C ILE A 171 20.98 0.61 0.69
N LYS A 172 20.40 0.28 -0.46
CA LYS A 172 19.04 0.62 -0.84
C LYS A 172 18.21 -0.65 -0.82
N ALA A 173 17.16 -0.65 -0.01
CA ALA A 173 16.16 -1.71 -0.04
C ALA A 173 14.89 -1.17 -0.72
N ILE A 174 14.23 -2.03 -1.49
CA ILE A 174 13.03 -1.74 -2.28
C ILE A 174 12.03 -2.85 -1.99
N ALA A 175 10.95 -2.54 -1.27
CA ALA A 175 9.86 -3.46 -1.01
C ALA A 175 8.79 -3.27 -2.08
N THR A 176 8.23 -4.37 -2.59
CA THR A 176 7.14 -4.36 -3.57
C THR A 176 5.92 -5.07 -2.98
N ASP A 177 4.74 -4.46 -3.12
CA ASP A 177 3.46 -5.04 -2.65
C ASP A 177 2.76 -5.86 -3.75
N VAL A 178 1.54 -6.31 -3.47
CA VAL A 178 0.72 -7.09 -4.41
C VAL A 178 0.30 -6.29 -5.66
N PRO A 179 -0.11 -5.02 -5.55
CA PRO A 179 -0.37 -4.14 -6.70
C PRO A 179 0.86 -3.73 -7.51
N GLY A 180 2.07 -3.94 -6.99
CA GLY A 180 3.33 -3.57 -7.62
C GLY A 180 3.80 -2.16 -7.27
N ASN A 181 3.28 -1.54 -6.20
CA ASN A 181 3.85 -0.32 -5.66
C ASN A 181 5.17 -0.61 -4.94
N GLU A 182 6.07 0.37 -4.93
CA GLU A 182 7.39 0.26 -4.33
C GLU A 182 7.57 1.20 -3.13
N GLY A 183 8.22 0.67 -2.09
CA GLY A 183 8.68 1.40 -0.92
C GLY A 183 10.19 1.34 -0.82
N ILE A 184 10.84 2.50 -0.75
CA ILE A 184 12.31 2.58 -0.80
C ILE A 184 12.86 3.16 0.49
N LEU A 185 13.92 2.53 1.02
CA LEU A 185 14.74 3.11 2.08
C LEU A 185 16.22 2.96 1.72
N VAL A 186 17.00 4.02 1.94
CA VAL A 186 18.44 4.04 1.69
C VAL A 186 19.16 4.37 2.99
N VAL A 187 20.19 3.58 3.31
CA VAL A 187 21.08 3.80 4.45
C VAL A 187 22.52 3.90 3.95
N SER A 188 23.25 4.87 4.47
CA SER A 188 24.69 5.02 4.21
C SER A 188 25.51 4.35 5.33
N LEU A 189 26.65 3.78 4.95
CA LEU A 189 27.62 3.13 5.84
C LEU A 189 28.81 4.01 6.18
#